data_AF-A0A7V5YHR0-F1
#
_entry.id   AF-A0A7V5YHR0-F1
#
_cell.length_a   1.000
_cell.length_b   1.000
_cell.length_c   1.000
_cell.angle_alpha   90.00
_cell.angle_beta   90.00
_cell.angle_gamma   90.00
#
_symmetry.space_group_name_H-M   'P 1'
#
loop_
_entity.id
_entity.type
_entity.pdbx_description
1 polymer ?
#
loop_
_entity_poly.entity_id
_entity_poly.type
_entity_poly.pdbx_seq_one_letter_code
_entity_poly.pdbx_strand_id
1 'polypeptide(L)'
;MILNDRKLEIFNVADKLPRYKGAAACVASELACLCVFARRQVSDVLRLVLVVISLMILVGSVAASASSLTILYTNDIHNRLGSLAGLGELIEQERGSSSSVLLFDSGDTWQDFRVPLYAVWGSNEMVSWMNDVGYDAMAIGNHDIYYGVDRLGELSSKAKFPLLSANMVPLAGYRAPYARYTIDPIGGMRVLVIGVITAEYLSYPDYPWLRYVPPAQAIQGVLDEMRGQYDFVIVLGHLPVAQAVQIARVVSDIDVFLSGHSHELTPQPVKQGDTLILQAGAFGHYLGRLKLEIDPQSGEITSASNALLETNKNPVALDRGYVKLFTMAILLATSLFLLIR
;
A
#
# COMPACT_ATOMS: atom_id res chain seq x y z
N MET A 1 47.51 -30.20 13.16
CA MET A 1 48.27 -31.37 12.69
C MET A 1 49.74 -31.03 12.82
N ILE A 2 50.46 -31.83 13.61
CA ILE A 2 51.80 -31.57 14.16
C ILE A 2 52.88 -31.83 13.10
N LEU A 3 53.77 -30.88 12.85
CA LEU A 3 55.12 -31.07 12.27
C LEU A 3 56.02 -29.95 12.83
N ASN A 4 56.50 -30.05 14.07
CA ASN A 4 57.70 -30.76 14.53
C ASN A 4 59.00 -29.97 14.25
N ASP A 5 59.55 -29.41 15.34
CA ASP A 5 60.85 -28.76 15.50
C ASP A 5 62.01 -29.71 15.15
N ARG A 6 62.24 -29.97 13.86
CA ARG A 6 63.54 -30.50 13.43
C ARG A 6 64.47 -29.32 13.21
N LYS A 7 65.31 -29.07 14.22
CA LYS A 7 66.64 -28.47 14.04
C LYS A 7 67.26 -29.12 12.81
N LEU A 8 67.31 -28.40 11.68
CA LEU A 8 68.25 -28.74 10.63
C LEU A 8 69.63 -28.52 11.24
N GLU A 9 70.27 -29.60 11.68
CA GLU A 9 71.73 -29.67 11.69
C GLU A 9 72.16 -29.54 10.22
N ILE A 10 72.31 -28.28 9.79
CA ILE A 10 72.95 -27.97 8.53
C ILE A 10 74.39 -28.42 8.73
N PHE A 11 74.73 -29.57 8.15
CA PHE A 11 76.11 -30.00 7.94
C PHE A 11 76.90 -28.77 7.51
N ASN A 12 77.84 -28.36 8.37
CA ASN A 12 78.68 -27.20 8.16
C ASN A 12 79.73 -27.52 7.08
N VAL A 13 79.28 -27.60 5.82
CA VAL A 13 80.11 -27.76 4.63
C VAL A 13 80.91 -26.46 4.37
N ALA A 14 80.50 -25.34 4.96
CA ALA A 14 81.09 -24.03 4.76
C ALA A 14 82.48 -23.86 5.41
N ASP A 15 82.85 -24.69 6.40
CA ASP A 15 84.15 -24.57 7.09
C ASP A 15 85.31 -25.32 6.42
N LYS A 16 85.05 -26.17 5.42
CA LYS A 16 86.11 -26.92 4.71
C LYS A 16 86.48 -26.40 3.32
N LEU A 17 85.79 -25.38 2.79
CA LEU A 17 86.02 -24.86 1.44
C LEU A 17 85.96 -23.32 1.41
N PRO A 18 87.08 -22.62 1.65
CA PRO A 18 87.15 -21.16 1.68
C PRO A 18 86.73 -20.49 0.35
N ARG A 19 86.84 -21.22 -0.77
CA ARG A 19 86.51 -20.73 -2.12
C ARG A 19 85.01 -20.56 -2.41
N TYR A 20 84.10 -21.07 -1.56
CA TYR A 20 82.66 -21.01 -1.82
C TYR A 20 81.86 -20.21 -0.77
N LYS A 21 82.51 -19.59 0.22
CA LYS A 21 81.84 -18.79 1.27
C LYS A 21 81.03 -17.60 0.70
N GLY A 22 81.52 -16.96 -0.36
CA GLY A 22 80.81 -15.86 -1.02
C GLY A 22 79.54 -16.31 -1.77
N ALA A 23 79.59 -17.47 -2.44
CA ALA A 23 78.46 -18.01 -3.18
C ALA A 23 77.36 -18.54 -2.25
N ALA A 24 77.73 -19.20 -1.15
CA ALA A 24 76.78 -19.70 -0.16
C ALA A 24 76.06 -18.56 0.60
N ALA A 25 76.78 -17.47 0.92
CA ALA A 25 76.18 -16.29 1.55
C ALA A 25 75.20 -15.55 0.61
N CYS A 26 75.53 -15.49 -0.69
CA CYS A 26 74.66 -14.89 -1.71
C CYS A 26 73.35 -15.68 -1.88
N VAL A 27 73.43 -17.01 -2.03
CA VAL A 27 72.26 -17.89 -2.16
C VAL A 27 71.39 -17.88 -0.90
N ALA A 28 71.98 -17.85 0.29
CA ALA A 28 71.24 -17.73 1.55
C ALA A 28 70.52 -16.38 1.70
N SER A 29 71.13 -15.29 1.22
CA SER A 29 70.51 -13.96 1.25
C SER A 29 69.33 -13.84 0.29
N GLU A 30 69.42 -14.46 -0.90
CA GLU A 30 68.32 -14.51 -1.87
C GLU A 30 67.16 -15.38 -1.36
N LEU A 31 67.45 -16.56 -0.79
CA LEU A 31 66.43 -17.43 -0.17
C LEU A 31 65.74 -16.77 1.03
N ALA A 32 66.49 -16.04 1.87
CA ALA A 32 65.90 -15.28 2.98
C ALA A 32 65.00 -14.13 2.48
N CYS A 33 65.40 -13.46 1.40
CA CYS A 33 64.59 -12.40 0.77
C CYS A 33 63.28 -12.98 0.18
N LEU A 34 63.35 -14.11 -0.51
CA LEU A 34 62.21 -14.86 -1.04
C LEU A 34 61.24 -15.31 0.08
N CYS A 35 61.76 -15.81 1.20
CA CYS A 35 60.94 -16.20 2.35
C CYS A 35 60.25 -15.01 3.03
N VAL A 36 60.93 -13.86 3.14
CA VAL A 36 60.33 -12.62 3.67
C VAL A 36 59.26 -12.08 2.72
N PHE A 37 59.51 -12.12 1.41
CA PHE A 37 58.55 -11.69 0.39
C PHE A 37 57.29 -12.58 0.38
N ALA A 38 57.47 -13.91 0.43
CA ALA A 38 56.36 -14.86 0.50
C ALA A 38 55.54 -14.71 1.79
N ARG A 39 56.18 -14.51 2.95
CA ARG A 39 55.47 -14.25 4.22
C ARG A 39 54.65 -12.96 4.20
N ARG A 40 55.18 -11.91 3.57
CA ARG A 40 54.49 -10.63 3.44
C ARG A 40 53.25 -10.76 2.57
N GLN A 41 53.39 -11.44 1.42
CA GLN A 41 52.32 -11.68 0.46
C GLN A 41 51.18 -12.54 1.05
N VAL A 42 51.51 -13.57 1.83
CA VAL A 42 50.49 -14.39 2.55
C VAL A 42 49.78 -13.57 3.64
N SER A 43 50.50 -12.67 4.33
CA SER A 43 49.88 -11.81 5.35
C SER A 43 48.93 -10.77 4.75
N ASP A 44 49.24 -10.25 3.56
CA ASP A 44 48.41 -9.26 2.86
C ASP A 44 47.14 -9.91 2.29
N VAL A 45 47.23 -11.13 1.75
CA VAL A 45 46.06 -11.91 1.31
C VAL A 45 45.15 -12.28 2.49
N LEU A 46 45.72 -12.69 3.62
CA LEU A 46 44.94 -13.02 4.81
C LEU A 46 44.22 -11.78 5.37
N ARG A 47 44.89 -10.61 5.38
CA ARG A 47 44.26 -9.33 5.75
C ARG A 47 43.15 -8.95 4.79
N LEU A 48 43.34 -9.11 3.49
CA LEU A 48 42.32 -8.84 2.49
C LEU A 48 41.10 -9.76 2.66
N VAL A 49 41.32 -11.06 2.89
CA VAL A 49 40.24 -12.02 3.15
C VAL A 49 39.50 -11.69 4.44
N LEU A 50 40.20 -11.32 5.52
CA LEU A 50 39.58 -10.89 6.77
C LEU A 50 38.79 -9.59 6.61
N VAL A 51 39.28 -8.64 5.81
CA VAL A 51 38.56 -7.41 5.46
C VAL A 51 37.31 -7.73 4.66
N VAL A 52 37.38 -8.62 3.66
CA VAL A 52 36.21 -9.04 2.86
C VAL A 52 35.20 -9.81 3.70
N ILE A 53 35.63 -10.72 4.57
CA ILE A 53 34.75 -11.43 5.52
C ILE A 53 34.11 -10.44 6.48
N SER A 54 34.87 -9.48 7.01
CA SER A 54 34.34 -8.43 7.89
C SER A 54 33.36 -7.52 7.14
N LEU A 55 33.62 -7.20 5.87
CA LEU A 55 32.72 -6.44 5.01
C LEU A 55 31.44 -7.23 4.71
N MET A 56 31.53 -8.54 4.47
CA MET A 56 30.37 -9.41 4.24
C MET A 56 29.53 -9.60 5.51
N ILE A 57 30.17 -9.68 6.69
CA ILE A 57 29.47 -9.72 7.98
C ILE A 57 28.80 -8.36 8.27
N LEU A 58 29.44 -7.24 7.89
CA LEU A 58 28.87 -5.90 8.02
C LEU A 58 27.69 -5.67 7.06
N VAL A 59 27.72 -6.25 5.86
CA VAL A 59 26.60 -6.21 4.90
C VAL A 59 25.44 -7.12 5.35
N GLY A 60 25.73 -8.24 6.02
CA GLY A 60 24.73 -9.18 6.53
C GLY A 60 24.05 -8.78 7.84
N SER A 61 24.43 -7.66 8.45
CA SER A 61 23.90 -7.18 9.74
C SER A 61 23.16 -5.86 9.64
N VAL A 62 22.58 -5.56 8.46
CA VAL A 62 21.35 -4.77 8.44
C VAL A 62 20.31 -5.63 9.12
N ALA A 63 20.16 -5.47 10.43
CA ALA A 63 18.98 -5.90 11.13
C ALA A 63 17.80 -5.41 10.30
N ALA A 64 17.00 -6.35 9.79
CA ALA A 64 15.73 -6.07 9.16
C ALA A 64 14.88 -5.33 10.19
N SER A 65 15.02 -4.01 10.25
CA SER A 65 14.11 -3.18 11.02
C SER A 65 12.76 -3.37 10.38
N ALA A 66 11.75 -3.69 11.18
CA ALA A 66 10.38 -3.83 10.71
C ALA A 66 10.01 -2.60 9.85
N SER A 67 9.36 -2.85 8.72
CA SER A 67 8.82 -1.80 7.87
C SER A 67 7.55 -1.28 8.53
N SER A 68 7.61 -0.06 9.05
CA SER A 68 6.43 0.61 9.60
C SER A 68 5.55 1.12 8.46
N LEU A 69 4.28 0.72 8.46
CA LEU A 69 3.26 1.16 7.49
C LEU A 69 2.08 1.76 8.23
N THR A 70 1.69 2.98 7.88
CA THR A 70 0.46 3.61 8.36
C THR A 70 -0.58 3.60 7.26
N ILE A 71 -1.73 3.00 7.53
CA ILE A 71 -2.89 3.01 6.65
C ILE A 71 -3.94 3.91 7.28
N LEU A 72 -4.20 5.03 6.62
CA LEU A 72 -5.32 5.90 6.90
C LEU A 72 -6.51 5.44 6.06
N TYR A 73 -7.70 5.43 6.66
CA TYR A 73 -8.89 4.96 5.96
C TYR A 73 -10.15 5.73 6.32
N THR A 74 -10.98 5.92 5.32
CA THR A 74 -12.34 6.45 5.41
C THR A 74 -13.32 5.52 4.70
N ASN A 75 -14.60 5.70 4.99
CA ASN A 75 -15.70 5.04 4.33
C ASN A 75 -17.00 5.86 4.54
N ASP A 76 -17.96 5.73 3.63
CA ASP A 76 -19.32 6.25 3.77
C ASP A 76 -19.36 7.76 4.09
N ILE A 77 -18.47 8.57 3.49
CA ILE A 77 -18.44 10.03 3.72
C ILE A 77 -19.75 10.69 3.25
N HIS A 78 -20.41 10.11 2.24
CA HIS A 78 -21.74 10.52 1.77
C HIS A 78 -21.79 12.00 1.39
N ASN A 79 -20.74 12.46 0.73
CA ASN A 79 -20.58 13.83 0.26
C ASN A 79 -20.77 14.91 1.35
N ARG A 80 -20.45 14.58 2.60
CA ARG A 80 -20.57 15.49 3.75
C ARG A 80 -19.39 16.47 3.79
N LEU A 81 -19.46 17.50 2.96
CA LEU A 81 -18.36 18.47 2.81
C LEU A 81 -17.91 19.15 4.13
N GLY A 82 -18.75 19.15 5.16
CA GLY A 82 -18.45 19.79 6.45
C GLY A 82 -17.44 19.03 7.32
N SER A 83 -17.20 17.75 7.08
CA SER A 83 -16.15 16.99 7.78
C SER A 83 -14.76 17.16 7.15
N LEU A 84 -14.70 17.66 5.91
CA LEU A 84 -13.48 17.58 5.09
C LEU A 84 -12.31 18.38 5.64
N ALA A 85 -12.57 19.55 6.23
CA ALA A 85 -11.52 20.35 6.85
C ALA A 85 -10.88 19.62 8.05
N GLY A 86 -11.69 19.07 8.95
CA GLY A 86 -11.19 18.31 10.09
C GLY A 86 -10.50 17.00 9.67
N LEU A 87 -11.02 16.30 8.65
CA LEU A 87 -10.35 15.13 8.08
C LEU A 87 -8.99 15.52 7.47
N GLY A 88 -8.93 16.62 6.73
CA GLY A 88 -7.69 17.12 6.12
C GLY A 88 -6.61 17.42 7.14
N GLU A 89 -6.96 18.09 8.24
CA GLU A 89 -6.04 18.37 9.35
C GLU A 89 -5.47 17.08 9.97
N LEU A 90 -6.33 16.08 10.22
CA LEU A 90 -5.91 14.79 10.77
C LEU A 90 -5.01 14.02 9.79
N ILE A 91 -5.33 14.02 8.49
CA ILE A 91 -4.52 13.39 7.45
C ILE A 91 -3.14 14.04 7.38
N GLU A 92 -3.08 15.37 7.38
CA GLU A 92 -1.82 16.12 7.35
C GLU A 92 -0.96 15.81 8.59
N GLN A 93 -1.58 15.77 9.78
CA GLN A 93 -0.89 15.44 11.02
C GLN A 93 -0.26 14.03 10.99
N GLU A 94 -0.99 13.03 10.51
CA GLU A 94 -0.48 11.65 10.45
C GLU A 94 0.59 11.48 9.37
N ARG A 95 0.44 12.16 8.21
CA ARG A 95 1.50 12.22 7.17
C ARG A 95 2.76 12.91 7.67
N GLY A 96 2.66 13.93 8.52
CA GLY A 96 3.82 14.57 9.16
C GLY A 96 4.54 13.69 10.19
N SER A 97 3.87 12.63 10.66
CA SER A 97 4.36 11.77 11.77
C SER A 97 4.88 10.41 11.32
N SER A 98 4.76 10.05 10.04
CA SER A 98 5.18 8.75 9.49
C SER A 98 5.71 8.87 8.06
N SER A 99 6.69 8.05 7.70
CA SER A 99 7.35 8.07 6.39
C SER A 99 6.66 7.21 5.32
N SER A 100 5.82 6.25 5.73
CA SER A 100 5.11 5.34 4.83
C SER A 100 3.63 5.37 5.17
N VAL A 101 2.90 6.29 4.52
CA VAL A 101 1.48 6.50 4.74
C VAL A 101 0.72 6.25 3.46
N LEU A 102 -0.28 5.37 3.52
CA LEU A 102 -1.30 5.18 2.49
C LEU A 102 -2.65 5.69 3.01
N LEU A 103 -3.46 6.27 2.14
CA LEU A 103 -4.79 6.79 2.43
C LEU A 103 -5.81 6.19 1.47
N PHE A 104 -6.78 5.45 2.01
CA PHE A 104 -7.79 4.75 1.23
C PHE A 104 -9.22 5.14 1.61
N ASP A 105 -10.13 5.02 0.65
CA ASP A 105 -11.56 5.14 0.89
C ASP A 105 -12.32 3.87 0.49
N SER A 106 -13.24 3.40 1.33
CA SER A 106 -14.02 2.18 1.07
C SER A 106 -15.38 2.43 0.43
N GLY A 107 -15.57 3.57 -0.27
CA GLY A 107 -16.76 3.84 -1.08
C GLY A 107 -17.87 4.60 -0.36
N ASP A 108 -18.90 4.96 -1.13
CA ASP A 108 -20.03 5.82 -0.76
C ASP A 108 -19.59 7.22 -0.32
N THR A 109 -18.60 7.76 -1.04
CA THR A 109 -17.99 9.05 -0.71
C THR A 109 -18.53 10.19 -1.58
N TRP A 110 -18.83 9.93 -2.85
CA TRP A 110 -19.19 10.99 -3.80
C TRP A 110 -20.67 11.33 -3.84
N GLN A 111 -21.52 10.52 -3.21
CA GLN A 111 -22.96 10.62 -3.36
C GLN A 111 -23.71 10.36 -2.04
N ASP A 112 -24.80 11.12 -1.84
CA ASP A 112 -25.88 10.79 -0.91
C ASP A 112 -27.20 11.41 -1.39
N PHE A 113 -28.20 10.57 -1.66
CA PHE A 113 -29.53 11.03 -2.10
C PHE A 113 -30.27 11.87 -1.06
N ARG A 114 -29.89 11.78 0.21
CA ARG A 114 -30.54 12.53 1.30
C ARG A 114 -30.20 14.01 1.27
N VAL A 115 -29.20 14.42 0.49
CA VAL A 115 -28.86 15.83 0.27
C VAL A 115 -28.72 16.11 -1.24
N PRO A 116 -29.84 16.32 -1.96
CA PRO A 116 -29.86 16.44 -3.43
C PRO A 116 -28.94 17.54 -4.00
N LEU A 117 -28.72 18.62 -3.24
CA LEU A 117 -27.77 19.69 -3.61
C LEU A 117 -26.33 19.17 -3.79
N TYR A 118 -25.93 18.17 -3.01
CA TYR A 118 -24.60 17.57 -3.12
C TYR A 118 -24.48 16.63 -4.31
N ALA A 119 -25.57 15.98 -4.74
CA ALA A 119 -25.55 15.06 -5.88
C ALA A 119 -25.18 15.73 -7.21
N VAL A 120 -25.44 17.04 -7.37
CA VAL A 120 -25.19 17.80 -8.61
C VAL A 120 -23.81 18.48 -8.63
N TRP A 121 -23.37 19.01 -7.50
CA TRP A 121 -22.12 19.80 -7.41
C TRP A 121 -21.07 19.18 -6.49
N GLY A 122 -21.50 18.68 -5.33
CA GLY A 122 -20.62 18.28 -4.23
C GLY A 122 -19.60 17.24 -4.63
N SER A 123 -19.92 16.31 -5.54
CA SER A 123 -18.99 15.26 -5.96
C SER A 123 -17.75 15.80 -6.67
N ASN A 124 -17.85 16.91 -7.42
CA ASN A 124 -16.66 17.51 -8.03
C ASN A 124 -15.74 18.11 -6.96
N GLU A 125 -16.33 18.75 -5.94
CA GLU A 125 -15.57 19.32 -4.82
C GLU A 125 -14.97 18.21 -3.95
N MET A 126 -15.71 17.11 -3.74
CA MET A 126 -15.21 15.94 -3.06
C MET A 126 -14.00 15.34 -3.78
N VAL A 127 -14.10 15.12 -5.10
CA VAL A 127 -12.96 14.62 -5.90
C VAL A 127 -11.79 15.60 -5.83
N SER A 128 -12.03 16.91 -5.93
CA SER A 128 -10.97 17.92 -5.80
C SER A 128 -10.29 17.84 -4.44
N TRP A 129 -11.06 17.76 -3.36
CA TRP A 129 -10.52 17.64 -2.01
C TRP A 129 -9.74 16.34 -1.82
N MET A 130 -10.27 15.20 -2.28
CA MET A 130 -9.58 13.90 -2.21
C MET A 130 -8.25 13.93 -2.97
N ASN A 131 -8.21 14.63 -4.11
CA ASN A 131 -6.97 14.86 -4.86
C ASN A 131 -5.96 15.72 -4.09
N ASP A 132 -6.42 16.71 -3.33
CA ASP A 132 -5.57 17.64 -2.58
C ASP A 132 -4.98 16.99 -1.32
N VAL A 133 -5.76 16.16 -0.61
CA VAL A 133 -5.27 15.39 0.56
C VAL A 133 -4.54 14.10 0.18
N GLY A 134 -4.58 13.73 -1.11
CA GLY A 134 -3.75 12.69 -1.71
C GLY A 134 -4.20 11.26 -1.40
N TYR A 135 -5.48 10.92 -1.64
CA TYR A 135 -5.91 9.52 -1.60
C TYR A 135 -5.09 8.66 -2.57
N ASP A 136 -4.79 7.42 -2.16
CA ASP A 136 -4.02 6.45 -2.95
C ASP A 136 -4.95 5.53 -3.75
N ALA A 137 -6.14 5.19 -3.22
CA ALA A 137 -7.19 4.49 -3.96
C ALA A 137 -8.55 4.63 -3.28
N MET A 138 -9.62 4.36 -4.03
CA MET A 138 -10.99 4.33 -3.52
C MET A 138 -11.75 3.12 -4.09
N ALA A 139 -12.44 2.33 -3.26
CA ALA A 139 -13.44 1.39 -3.75
C ALA A 139 -14.71 2.15 -4.20
N ILE A 140 -15.38 1.66 -5.23
CA ILE A 140 -16.73 2.17 -5.53
C ILE A 140 -17.73 1.63 -4.51
N GLY A 141 -18.58 2.50 -3.97
CA GLY A 141 -19.76 2.10 -3.21
C GLY A 141 -21.04 2.08 -4.04
N ASN A 142 -22.13 1.60 -3.47
CA ASN A 142 -23.41 1.54 -4.18
C ASN A 142 -23.90 2.94 -4.54
N HIS A 143 -23.74 3.90 -3.63
CA HIS A 143 -24.08 5.29 -3.87
C HIS A 143 -23.26 5.93 -5.00
N ASP A 144 -22.01 5.51 -5.19
CA ASP A 144 -21.16 6.01 -6.29
C ASP A 144 -21.59 5.42 -7.65
N ILE A 145 -21.96 4.14 -7.69
CA ILE A 145 -22.43 3.46 -8.91
C ILE A 145 -23.71 4.10 -9.46
N TYR A 146 -24.55 4.69 -8.59
CA TYR A 146 -25.79 5.33 -8.98
C TYR A 146 -25.64 6.51 -9.94
N TYR A 147 -24.43 7.06 -10.07
CA TYR A 147 -24.13 8.06 -11.11
C TYR A 147 -24.23 7.51 -12.54
N GLY A 148 -24.19 6.18 -12.71
CA GLY A 148 -24.11 5.56 -14.02
C GLY A 148 -22.74 5.79 -14.68
N VAL A 149 -22.52 5.14 -15.81
CA VAL A 149 -21.20 5.06 -16.45
C VAL A 149 -20.63 6.42 -16.85
N ASP A 150 -21.46 7.35 -17.35
CA ASP A 150 -20.99 8.62 -17.89
C ASP A 150 -20.51 9.55 -16.77
N ARG A 151 -21.32 9.75 -15.73
CA ARG A 151 -20.98 10.65 -14.64
C ARG A 151 -19.92 10.05 -13.72
N LEU A 152 -19.95 8.73 -13.48
CA LEU A 152 -18.86 8.04 -12.78
C LEU A 152 -17.55 8.13 -13.57
N GLY A 153 -17.61 7.99 -14.90
CA GLY A 153 -16.47 8.18 -15.80
C GLY A 153 -15.90 9.59 -15.78
N GLU A 154 -16.75 10.62 -15.78
CA GLU A 154 -16.32 12.01 -15.64
C GLU A 154 -15.59 12.26 -14.32
N LEU A 155 -16.15 11.79 -13.20
CA LEU A 155 -15.54 11.94 -11.87
C LEU A 155 -14.23 11.15 -11.76
N SER A 156 -14.20 9.90 -12.22
CA SER A 156 -13.00 9.07 -12.27
C SER A 156 -11.88 9.71 -13.10
N SER A 157 -12.22 10.30 -14.25
CA SER A 157 -11.23 11.01 -15.10
C SER A 157 -10.58 12.23 -14.43
N LYS A 158 -11.21 12.78 -13.38
CA LYS A 158 -10.71 13.91 -12.59
C LYS A 158 -9.98 13.45 -11.32
N ALA A 159 -10.17 12.22 -10.88
CA ALA A 159 -9.47 11.66 -9.73
C ALA A 159 -8.01 11.42 -10.09
N LYS A 160 -7.10 11.78 -9.18
CA LYS A 160 -5.65 11.50 -9.28
C LYS A 160 -5.28 10.12 -8.73
N PHE A 161 -6.28 9.36 -8.31
CA PHE A 161 -6.18 8.04 -7.72
C PHE A 161 -7.14 7.07 -8.44
N PRO A 162 -6.80 5.78 -8.49
CA PRO A 162 -7.65 4.77 -9.10
C PRO A 162 -8.92 4.52 -8.26
N LEU A 163 -10.03 4.41 -8.98
CA LEU A 163 -11.25 3.80 -8.46
C LEU A 163 -11.18 2.30 -8.68
N LEU A 164 -11.63 1.51 -7.71
CA LEU A 164 -11.46 0.07 -7.70
C LEU A 164 -12.78 -0.69 -7.56
N SER A 165 -12.97 -1.69 -8.42
CA SER A 165 -13.94 -2.77 -8.28
C SER A 165 -13.55 -3.98 -9.15
N ALA A 166 -13.21 -5.08 -8.51
CA ALA A 166 -12.92 -6.36 -9.15
C ALA A 166 -14.19 -7.15 -9.49
N ASN A 167 -15.28 -6.87 -8.78
CA ASN A 167 -16.48 -7.71 -8.79
C ASN A 167 -17.69 -7.09 -9.50
N MET A 168 -17.55 -5.87 -10.02
CA MET A 168 -18.43 -5.26 -11.01
C MET A 168 -17.79 -5.34 -12.39
N VAL A 169 -18.12 -6.38 -13.15
CA VAL A 169 -17.45 -6.67 -14.42
C VAL A 169 -18.26 -6.07 -15.59
N PRO A 170 -17.66 -5.21 -16.44
CA PRO A 170 -18.36 -4.68 -17.61
C PRO A 170 -18.68 -5.80 -18.60
N LEU A 171 -19.89 -5.76 -19.17
CA LEU A 171 -20.29 -6.64 -20.26
C LEU A 171 -19.54 -6.28 -21.55
N ALA A 172 -19.55 -7.21 -22.51
CA ALA A 172 -18.90 -7.01 -23.81
C ALA A 172 -19.37 -5.70 -24.48
N GLY A 173 -18.40 -4.89 -24.92
CA GLY A 173 -18.66 -3.58 -25.53
C GLY A 173 -18.65 -2.41 -24.55
N TYR A 174 -18.66 -2.65 -23.23
CA TYR A 174 -18.55 -1.62 -22.20
C TYR A 174 -17.15 -1.54 -21.61
N ARG A 175 -16.78 -0.36 -21.12
CA ARG A 175 -15.56 -0.13 -20.34
C ARG A 175 -15.93 0.42 -18.98
N ALA A 176 -15.35 -0.16 -17.94
CA ALA A 176 -15.53 0.33 -16.59
C ALA A 176 -14.69 1.61 -16.37
N PRO A 177 -15.23 2.64 -15.71
CA PRO A 177 -14.48 3.83 -15.30
C PRO A 177 -13.66 3.59 -14.02
N TYR A 178 -13.23 2.36 -13.79
CA TYR A 178 -12.48 1.92 -12.61
C TYR A 178 -11.61 0.71 -12.97
N ALA A 179 -10.56 0.48 -12.18
CA ALA A 179 -9.71 -0.70 -12.27
C ALA A 179 -10.22 -1.80 -11.33
N ARG A 180 -9.66 -3.02 -11.43
CA ARG A 180 -9.96 -4.11 -10.48
C ARG A 180 -9.12 -3.99 -9.21
N TYR A 181 -7.87 -3.57 -9.38
CA TYR A 181 -6.85 -3.43 -8.35
C TYR A 181 -5.82 -2.38 -8.76
N THR A 182 -4.99 -1.94 -7.82
CA THR A 182 -3.73 -1.22 -8.05
C THR A 182 -2.60 -1.89 -7.26
N ILE A 183 -1.35 -1.59 -7.61
CA ILE A 183 -0.19 -1.97 -6.81
C ILE A 183 0.60 -0.71 -6.50
N ASP A 184 0.75 -0.42 -5.20
CA ASP A 184 1.43 0.77 -4.72
C ASP A 184 2.76 0.37 -4.07
N PRO A 185 3.92 0.81 -4.60
CA PRO A 185 5.20 0.57 -3.97
C PRO A 185 5.40 1.55 -2.81
N ILE A 186 5.49 1.04 -1.57
CA ILE A 186 5.73 1.87 -0.38
C ILE A 186 6.62 1.14 0.61
N GLY A 187 7.56 1.86 1.26
CA GLY A 187 8.43 1.27 2.29
C GLY A 187 9.26 0.07 1.80
N GLY A 188 9.51 -0.05 0.49
CA GLY A 188 10.20 -1.20 -0.11
C GLY A 188 9.32 -2.42 -0.38
N MET A 189 8.01 -2.35 -0.14
CA MET A 189 7.03 -3.41 -0.41
C MET A 189 6.11 -3.04 -1.55
N ARG A 190 5.56 -4.05 -2.23
CA ARG A 190 4.50 -3.91 -3.24
C ARG A 190 3.15 -4.23 -2.59
N VAL A 191 2.35 -3.20 -2.34
CA VAL A 191 1.03 -3.36 -1.73
C VAL A 191 -0.02 -3.52 -2.81
N LEU A 192 -0.64 -4.70 -2.89
CA LEU A 192 -1.77 -4.97 -3.78
C LEU A 192 -3.06 -4.49 -3.12
N VAL A 193 -3.76 -3.58 -3.78
CA VAL A 193 -5.03 -3.02 -3.31
C VAL A 193 -6.15 -3.47 -4.23
N ILE A 194 -7.14 -4.20 -3.70
CA ILE A 194 -8.25 -4.80 -4.48
C ILE A 194 -9.56 -4.14 -4.05
N GLY A 195 -10.35 -3.65 -5.01
CA GLY A 195 -11.67 -3.10 -4.72
C GLY A 195 -12.78 -4.15 -4.84
N VAL A 196 -13.75 -4.17 -3.93
CA VAL A 196 -15.00 -4.94 -4.07
C VAL A 196 -16.19 -4.20 -3.48
N ILE A 197 -17.39 -4.60 -3.88
CA ILE A 197 -18.65 -4.00 -3.43
C ILE A 197 -19.71 -5.07 -3.18
N THR A 198 -20.59 -4.85 -2.20
CA THR A 198 -21.75 -5.70 -1.92
C THR A 198 -22.75 -5.73 -3.08
N ALA A 199 -23.61 -6.74 -3.13
CA ALA A 199 -24.79 -6.75 -4.01
C ALA A 199 -25.98 -6.00 -3.40
N GLU A 200 -25.90 -5.64 -2.11
CA GLU A 200 -26.97 -4.93 -1.42
C GLU A 200 -27.24 -3.57 -2.09
N TYR A 201 -28.53 -3.23 -2.21
CA TYR A 201 -29.04 -2.00 -2.84
C TYR A 201 -28.63 -1.78 -4.31
N LEU A 202 -28.00 -2.75 -4.95
CA LEU A 202 -27.73 -2.72 -6.38
C LEU A 202 -28.88 -3.38 -7.15
N SER A 203 -29.73 -2.54 -7.73
CA SER A 203 -30.74 -2.96 -8.69
C SER A 203 -30.08 -3.16 -10.06
N TYR A 204 -29.72 -4.41 -10.40
CA TYR A 204 -29.07 -4.75 -11.68
C TYR A 204 -29.81 -4.29 -12.95
N PRO A 205 -31.15 -4.22 -13.00
CA PRO A 205 -31.85 -3.61 -14.14
C PRO A 205 -31.40 -2.18 -14.45
N ASP A 206 -30.91 -1.43 -13.46
CA ASP A 206 -30.44 -0.06 -13.62
C ASP A 206 -28.98 0.03 -14.10
N TYR A 207 -28.26 -1.10 -14.10
CA TYR A 207 -26.87 -1.22 -14.58
C TYR A 207 -26.71 -2.36 -15.59
N PRO A 208 -27.43 -2.31 -16.73
CA PRO A 208 -27.43 -3.40 -17.72
C PRO A 208 -26.06 -3.61 -18.39
N TRP A 209 -25.10 -2.72 -18.15
CA TRP A 209 -23.73 -2.79 -18.62
C TRP A 209 -22.79 -3.59 -17.69
N LEU A 210 -23.28 -4.03 -16.52
CA LEU A 210 -22.48 -4.72 -15.51
C LEU A 210 -22.99 -6.12 -15.21
N ARG A 211 -22.04 -7.00 -14.89
CA ARG A 211 -22.28 -8.30 -14.28
C ARG A 211 -21.60 -8.36 -12.92
N TYR A 212 -22.35 -8.81 -11.93
CA TYR A 212 -21.81 -9.09 -10.61
C TYR A 212 -21.04 -10.40 -10.57
N VAL A 213 -19.93 -10.37 -9.84
CA VAL A 213 -19.19 -11.54 -9.39
C VAL A 213 -19.25 -11.55 -7.86
N PRO A 214 -19.44 -12.71 -7.20
CA PRO A 214 -19.30 -12.80 -5.75
C PRO A 214 -17.93 -12.24 -5.29
N PRO A 215 -17.88 -11.39 -4.24
CA PRO A 215 -16.64 -10.68 -3.86
C PRO A 215 -15.47 -11.61 -3.57
N ALA A 216 -15.70 -12.71 -2.84
CA ALA A 216 -14.67 -13.70 -2.54
C ALA A 216 -14.05 -14.32 -3.81
N GLN A 217 -14.88 -14.61 -4.82
CA GLN A 217 -14.42 -15.14 -6.11
C GLN A 217 -13.60 -14.09 -6.87
N ALA A 218 -14.02 -12.83 -6.85
CA ALA A 218 -13.31 -11.74 -7.52
C ALA A 218 -11.94 -11.46 -6.86
N ILE A 219 -11.89 -11.45 -5.52
CA ILE A 219 -10.64 -11.27 -4.77
C ILE A 219 -9.68 -12.42 -5.07
N GLN A 220 -10.13 -13.68 -4.94
CA GLN A 220 -9.29 -14.84 -5.23
C GLN A 220 -8.75 -14.81 -6.68
N GLY A 221 -9.59 -14.42 -7.64
CA GLY A 221 -9.16 -14.30 -9.04
C GLY A 221 -8.04 -13.29 -9.25
N VAL A 222 -8.07 -12.15 -8.55
CA VAL A 222 -6.99 -11.16 -8.59
C VAL A 222 -5.73 -11.65 -7.88
N LEU A 223 -5.87 -12.31 -6.73
CA LEU A 223 -4.73 -12.90 -6.00
C LEU A 223 -4.00 -13.97 -6.84
N ASP A 224 -4.76 -14.84 -7.51
CA ASP A 224 -4.21 -15.86 -8.40
C ASP A 224 -3.49 -15.24 -9.60
N GLU A 225 -4.07 -14.19 -10.20
CA GLU A 225 -3.47 -13.44 -11.32
C GLU A 225 -2.17 -12.73 -10.92
N MET A 226 -2.14 -12.16 -9.71
CA MET A 226 -1.03 -11.33 -9.23
C MET A 226 -0.04 -12.09 -8.34
N ARG A 227 -0.13 -13.41 -8.26
CA ARG A 227 0.75 -14.24 -7.41
C ARG A 227 2.23 -13.94 -7.65
N GLY A 228 2.95 -13.63 -6.57
CA GLY A 228 4.38 -13.27 -6.59
C GLY A 228 4.69 -11.83 -7.03
N GLN A 229 3.67 -11.05 -7.39
CA GLN A 229 3.81 -9.65 -7.81
C GLN A 229 3.55 -8.64 -6.69
N TYR A 230 3.14 -9.12 -5.51
CA TYR A 230 2.86 -8.32 -4.32
C TYR A 230 3.49 -8.95 -3.09
N ASP A 231 3.64 -8.15 -2.04
CA ASP A 231 4.19 -8.55 -0.75
C ASP A 231 3.16 -8.37 0.38
N PHE A 232 2.12 -7.57 0.16
CA PHE A 232 1.06 -7.27 1.13
C PHE A 232 -0.27 -7.00 0.41
N VAL A 233 -1.40 -7.40 0.98
CA VAL A 233 -2.73 -7.33 0.37
C VAL A 233 -3.70 -6.51 1.22
N ILE A 234 -4.26 -5.48 0.60
CA ILE A 234 -5.34 -4.67 1.15
C ILE A 234 -6.58 -4.86 0.29
N VAL A 235 -7.71 -5.20 0.91
CA VAL A 235 -9.02 -5.17 0.23
C VAL A 235 -9.78 -3.93 0.68
N LEU A 236 -10.17 -3.09 -0.28
CA LEU A 236 -11.14 -2.01 -0.10
C LEU A 236 -12.52 -2.56 -0.47
N GLY A 237 -13.34 -2.86 0.53
CA GLY A 237 -14.64 -3.47 0.33
C GLY A 237 -15.77 -2.58 0.79
N HIS A 238 -16.56 -2.06 -0.15
CA HIS A 238 -17.83 -1.42 0.19
C HIS A 238 -18.89 -2.48 0.51
N LEU A 239 -18.75 -3.10 1.68
CA LEU A 239 -19.58 -4.19 2.17
C LEU A 239 -19.56 -4.28 3.70
N PRO A 240 -20.62 -4.83 4.34
CA PRO A 240 -20.69 -4.94 5.79
C PRO A 240 -19.50 -5.68 6.41
N VAL A 241 -19.09 -5.31 7.63
CA VAL A 241 -18.02 -5.99 8.38
C VAL A 241 -18.31 -7.49 8.49
N ALA A 242 -19.57 -7.88 8.74
CA ALA A 242 -19.96 -9.29 8.81
C ALA A 242 -19.71 -10.05 7.49
N GLN A 243 -19.88 -9.40 6.34
CA GLN A 243 -19.60 -9.99 5.04
C GLN A 243 -18.09 -10.08 4.78
N ALA A 244 -17.30 -9.07 5.19
CA ALA A 244 -15.84 -9.11 5.14
C ALA A 244 -15.29 -10.30 5.94
N VAL A 245 -15.84 -10.55 7.14
CA VAL A 245 -15.49 -11.74 7.95
C VAL A 245 -15.79 -13.04 7.20
N GLN A 246 -16.93 -13.16 6.51
CA GLN A 246 -17.22 -14.38 5.73
C GLN A 246 -16.25 -14.57 4.56
N ILE A 247 -15.83 -13.49 3.91
CA ILE A 247 -14.85 -13.54 2.81
C ILE A 247 -13.48 -13.98 3.33
N ALA A 248 -13.00 -13.36 4.42
CA ALA A 248 -11.71 -13.70 5.04
C ALA A 248 -11.65 -15.14 5.60
N ARG A 249 -12.79 -15.81 5.81
CA ARG A 249 -12.82 -17.25 6.16
C ARG A 249 -12.45 -18.16 5.00
N VAL A 250 -12.71 -17.73 3.77
CA VAL A 250 -12.56 -18.57 2.56
C VAL A 250 -11.44 -18.09 1.64
N VAL A 251 -10.92 -16.88 1.85
CA VAL A 251 -9.75 -16.33 1.17
C VAL A 251 -8.69 -16.02 2.22
N SER A 252 -7.60 -16.79 2.26
CA SER A 252 -6.59 -16.75 3.32
C SER A 252 -5.51 -15.68 3.16
N ASP A 253 -5.33 -15.13 1.96
CA ASP A 253 -4.18 -14.29 1.61
C ASP A 253 -4.53 -12.79 1.65
N ILE A 254 -5.36 -12.38 2.61
CA ILE A 254 -5.75 -10.97 2.83
C ILE A 254 -5.15 -10.50 4.15
N ASP A 255 -4.30 -9.47 4.13
CA ASP A 255 -3.71 -8.92 5.35
C ASP A 255 -4.65 -7.91 6.02
N VAL A 256 -5.19 -6.97 5.24
CA VAL A 256 -6.09 -5.93 5.74
C VAL A 256 -7.34 -5.85 4.86
N PHE A 257 -8.50 -5.76 5.51
CA PHE A 257 -9.79 -5.53 4.88
C PHE A 257 -10.40 -4.24 5.43
N LEU A 258 -10.46 -3.20 4.60
CA LEU A 258 -11.13 -1.95 4.91
C LEU A 258 -12.58 -2.02 4.39
N SER A 259 -13.53 -2.03 5.32
CA SER A 259 -14.96 -2.26 5.07
C SER A 259 -15.73 -0.94 5.01
N GLY A 260 -16.84 -0.91 4.26
CA GLY A 260 -17.82 0.20 4.18
C GLY A 260 -19.26 -0.26 4.42
N HIS A 261 -20.25 0.54 4.03
CA HIS A 261 -21.68 0.21 3.92
C HIS A 261 -22.46 0.03 5.25
N SER A 262 -21.90 -0.67 6.24
CA SER A 262 -22.59 -0.97 7.50
C SER A 262 -22.54 0.15 8.54
N HIS A 263 -21.71 1.18 8.32
CA HIS A 263 -21.50 2.33 9.21
C HIS A 263 -21.05 1.96 10.64
N GLU A 264 -20.46 0.79 10.83
CA GLU A 264 -19.95 0.30 12.10
C GLU A 264 -18.63 0.99 12.47
N LEU A 265 -18.38 1.11 13.76
CA LEU A 265 -17.09 1.55 14.28
C LEU A 265 -16.32 0.31 14.74
N THR A 266 -15.08 0.15 14.27
CA THR A 266 -14.17 -0.87 14.79
C THR A 266 -12.96 -0.22 15.49
N PRO A 267 -13.09 0.26 16.74
CA PRO A 267 -11.97 0.81 17.49
C PRO A 267 -10.80 -0.17 17.59
N GLN A 268 -11.10 -1.46 17.70
CA GLN A 268 -10.15 -2.56 17.57
C GLN A 268 -10.44 -3.33 16.28
N PRO A 269 -9.41 -3.80 15.54
CA PRO A 269 -9.61 -4.60 14.34
C PRO A 269 -10.41 -5.88 14.67
N VAL A 270 -11.40 -6.20 13.86
CA VAL A 270 -12.04 -7.52 13.88
C VAL A 270 -11.08 -8.50 13.20
N LYS A 271 -10.67 -9.56 13.89
CA LYS A 271 -9.75 -10.56 13.35
C LYS A 271 -10.48 -11.77 12.80
N GLN A 272 -10.08 -12.22 11.61
CA GLN A 272 -10.50 -13.48 11.03
C GLN A 272 -9.27 -14.18 10.46
N GLY A 273 -8.76 -15.19 11.18
CA GLY A 273 -7.41 -15.69 10.91
C GLY A 273 -6.39 -14.55 11.12
N ASP A 274 -5.52 -14.36 10.13
CA ASP A 274 -4.51 -13.30 10.15
C ASP A 274 -5.02 -11.98 9.54
N THR A 275 -6.19 -11.98 8.90
CA THR A 275 -6.80 -10.78 8.32
C THR A 275 -7.32 -9.82 9.39
N LEU A 276 -6.93 -8.55 9.28
CA LEU A 276 -7.45 -7.44 10.07
C LEU A 276 -8.59 -6.72 9.33
N ILE A 277 -9.78 -6.71 9.91
CA ILE A 277 -10.98 -6.10 9.30
C ILE A 277 -11.36 -4.84 10.07
N LEU A 278 -11.51 -3.71 9.36
CA LEU A 278 -11.72 -2.39 9.95
C LEU A 278 -12.80 -1.57 9.24
N GLN A 279 -13.43 -0.65 9.98
CA GLN A 279 -14.40 0.33 9.49
C GLN A 279 -14.40 1.58 10.40
N ALA A 280 -14.55 2.77 9.79
CA ALA A 280 -14.47 4.07 10.46
C ALA A 280 -15.84 4.77 10.57
N GLY A 281 -16.94 4.03 10.70
CA GLY A 281 -18.27 4.61 10.87
C GLY A 281 -18.80 5.18 9.56
N ALA A 282 -19.24 6.45 9.57
CA ALA A 282 -19.77 7.11 8.38
C ALA A 282 -19.72 8.64 8.51
N PHE A 283 -20.08 9.34 7.41
CA PHE A 283 -20.24 10.79 7.31
C PHE A 283 -18.96 11.58 7.60
N GLY A 284 -17.81 10.92 7.44
CA GLY A 284 -16.50 11.47 7.77
C GLY A 284 -16.32 11.75 9.27
N HIS A 285 -17.13 11.17 10.16
CA HIS A 285 -17.02 11.40 11.61
C HIS A 285 -15.69 10.97 12.21
N TYR A 286 -15.03 9.98 11.60
CA TYR A 286 -13.75 9.48 12.04
C TYR A 286 -12.80 9.32 10.86
N LEU A 287 -11.52 9.59 11.11
CA LEU A 287 -10.42 9.07 10.30
C LEU A 287 -9.91 7.80 10.97
N GLY A 288 -9.97 6.67 10.26
CA GLY A 288 -9.34 5.44 10.68
C GLY A 288 -7.82 5.53 10.52
N ARG A 289 -7.07 5.06 11.51
CA ARG A 289 -5.61 4.98 11.46
C ARG A 289 -5.13 3.64 11.98
N LEU A 290 -4.66 2.79 11.07
CA LEU A 290 -4.01 1.54 11.36
C LEU A 290 -2.49 1.70 11.22
N LYS A 291 -1.74 1.49 12.30
CA LYS A 291 -0.27 1.41 12.29
C LYS A 291 0.15 -0.04 12.36
N LEU A 292 0.99 -0.45 11.40
CA LEU A 292 1.50 -1.81 11.27
C LEU A 292 3.02 -1.80 11.35
N GLU A 293 3.58 -2.80 12.00
CA GLU A 293 4.99 -3.17 11.89
C GLU A 293 5.08 -4.50 11.15
N ILE A 294 5.69 -4.49 9.98
CA ILE A 294 5.72 -5.64 9.07
C ILE A 294 7.15 -6.16 8.98
N ASP A 295 7.32 -7.48 9.13
CA ASP A 295 8.62 -8.12 8.91
C ASP A 295 8.96 -8.07 7.41
N PRO A 296 10.06 -7.43 7.00
CA PRO A 296 10.35 -7.23 5.58
C PRO A 296 10.85 -8.52 4.87
N GLN A 297 11.12 -9.60 5.60
CA GLN A 297 11.49 -10.90 5.03
C GLN A 297 10.29 -11.83 4.87
N SER A 298 9.42 -11.91 5.88
CA SER A 298 8.24 -12.80 5.83
C SER A 298 6.99 -12.13 5.29
N GLY A 299 6.91 -10.80 5.32
CA GLY A 299 5.67 -10.04 5.06
C GLY A 299 4.67 -10.07 6.22
N GLU A 300 5.01 -10.72 7.33
CA GLU A 300 4.10 -10.93 8.45
C GLU A 300 3.89 -9.64 9.27
N ILE A 301 2.64 -9.41 9.70
CA ILE A 301 2.30 -8.32 10.62
C ILE A 301 2.75 -8.71 12.05
N THR A 302 3.85 -8.12 12.51
CA THR A 302 4.38 -8.34 13.86
C THR A 302 3.66 -7.51 14.94
N SER A 303 3.09 -6.38 14.55
CA SER A 303 2.30 -5.50 15.43
C SER A 303 1.26 -4.73 14.64
N ALA A 304 0.08 -4.55 15.23
CA ALA A 304 -1.00 -3.76 14.66
C ALA A 304 -1.69 -2.93 15.75
N SER A 305 -1.84 -1.63 15.51
CA SER A 305 -2.53 -0.70 16.40
C SER A 305 -3.49 0.19 15.61
N ASN A 306 -4.77 0.11 15.93
CA ASN A 306 -5.81 0.92 15.30
C ASN A 306 -6.30 2.03 16.22
N ALA A 307 -6.65 3.17 15.63
CA ALA A 307 -7.39 4.24 16.29
C ALA A 307 -8.42 4.84 15.33
N LEU A 308 -9.57 5.26 15.88
CA LEU A 308 -10.55 6.08 15.19
C LEU A 308 -10.41 7.51 15.71
N LEU A 309 -9.89 8.40 14.87
CA LEU A 309 -9.65 9.79 15.22
C LEU A 309 -10.90 10.60 14.91
N GLU A 310 -11.57 11.13 15.93
CA GLU A 310 -12.80 11.90 15.75
C GLU A 310 -12.52 13.21 15.03
N THR A 311 -13.35 13.52 14.03
CA THR A 311 -13.29 14.79 13.32
C THR A 311 -14.23 15.83 13.91
N ASN A 312 -13.90 17.10 13.72
CA ASN A 312 -14.81 18.21 13.98
C ASN A 312 -15.62 18.55 12.73
N LYS A 313 -16.90 18.90 12.91
CA LYS A 313 -17.73 19.43 11.81
C LYS A 313 -17.53 20.94 11.68
N ASN A 314 -17.21 21.39 10.48
CA ASN A 314 -17.13 22.79 10.13
C ASN A 314 -18.32 23.22 9.26
N PRO A 315 -18.80 24.47 9.39
CA PRO A 315 -19.83 25.01 8.50
C PRO A 315 -19.35 25.00 7.04
N VAL A 316 -20.23 24.61 6.12
CA VAL A 316 -19.96 24.61 4.67
C VAL A 316 -20.62 25.82 4.03
N ALA A 317 -19.87 26.59 3.25
CA ALA A 317 -20.45 27.59 2.36
C ALA A 317 -21.19 26.88 1.20
N LEU A 318 -22.52 26.93 1.21
CA LEU A 318 -23.39 26.28 0.21
C LEU A 318 -23.76 27.19 -0.97
N ASP A 319 -23.27 28.42 -1.00
CA ASP A 319 -23.55 29.45 -2.00
C ASP A 319 -23.34 28.94 -3.44
N ARG A 320 -22.22 28.26 -3.69
CA ARG A 320 -21.92 27.64 -5.00
C ARG A 320 -22.93 26.56 -5.40
N GLY A 321 -23.38 25.77 -4.43
CA GLY A 321 -24.41 24.74 -4.63
C GLY A 321 -25.76 25.36 -5.04
N TYR A 322 -26.17 26.43 -4.36
CA TYR A 322 -27.41 27.13 -4.67
C TYR A 322 -27.39 27.76 -6.06
N VAL A 323 -26.28 28.41 -6.46
CA VAL A 323 -26.14 29.00 -7.81
C VAL A 323 -26.27 27.93 -8.90
N LYS A 324 -25.62 26.77 -8.72
CA LYS A 324 -25.73 25.67 -9.69
C LYS A 324 -27.14 25.09 -9.77
N LEU A 325 -27.79 24.87 -8.64
CA LEU A 325 -29.18 24.39 -8.60
C LEU A 325 -30.12 25.35 -9.34
N PHE A 326 -29.99 26.65 -9.08
CA PHE A 326 -30.79 27.68 -9.71
C PHE A 326 -30.56 27.74 -11.23
N THR A 327 -29.30 27.61 -11.65
CA THR A 327 -28.93 27.57 -13.08
C THR A 327 -29.55 26.36 -13.78
N MET A 328 -29.50 25.17 -13.17
CA MET A 328 -30.13 23.98 -13.73
C MET A 328 -31.66 24.10 -13.80
N ALA A 329 -32.29 24.68 -12.76
CA ALA A 329 -33.73 24.92 -12.76
C ALA A 329 -34.14 25.86 -13.90
N ILE A 330 -33.37 26.93 -14.16
CA ILE A 330 -33.60 27.83 -15.29
C ILE A 330 -33.45 27.08 -16.62
N LEU A 331 -32.39 26.29 -16.81
CA LEU A 331 -32.17 25.53 -18.05
C LEU A 331 -33.30 24.53 -18.33
N LEU A 332 -33.76 23.80 -17.30
CA LEU A 332 -34.88 22.87 -17.41
C LEU A 332 -36.19 23.61 -17.75
N ALA A 333 -36.48 24.71 -17.05
CA ALA A 333 -37.68 25.51 -17.32
C ALA A 333 -37.67 26.08 -18.74
N THR A 334 -36.51 26.55 -19.21
CA THR A 334 -36.35 27.10 -20.56
C THR A 334 -36.49 26.00 -21.62
N SER A 335 -35.92 24.83 -21.39
CA SER A 335 -36.04 23.67 -22.28
C SER A 335 -37.48 23.17 -22.37
N LEU A 336 -38.18 23.11 -21.22
CA LEU A 336 -39.60 22.74 -21.17
C LEU A 336 -40.48 23.76 -21.89
N PHE A 337 -40.20 25.06 -21.73
CA PHE A 337 -40.90 26.13 -22.44
C PHE A 337 -40.72 26.04 -23.96
N LEU A 338 -39.51 25.69 -24.42
CA LEU A 338 -39.22 25.48 -25.84
C LEU A 338 -39.89 24.21 -26.40
N LEU A 339 -40.11 23.17 -25.59
CA LEU A 339 -40.80 21.94 -25.98
C LEU A 339 -42.33 22.08 -26.04
N ILE A 340 -42.91 23.04 -25.32
CA ILE A 340 -44.36 23.28 -25.25
C ILE A 340 -44.84 24.25 -26.35
N ARG A 341 -43.93 24.91 -27.07
CA ARG A 341 -44.23 25.77 -28.23
C ARG A 341 -44.13 25.04 -29.56
#